data_AF-A0A812R1R3-F1
#
_entry.id   AF-A0A812R1R3-F1
#
_cell.length_a   1.000
_cell.length_b   1.000
_cell.length_c   1.000
_cell.angle_alpha   90.00
_cell.angle_beta   90.00
_cell.angle_gamma   90.00
#
_symmetry.space_group_name_H-M   'P 1'
#
loop_
_entity.id
_entity.type
_entity.pdbx_description
1 polymer ?
#
loop_
_entity_poly.entity_id
_entity_poly.type
_entity_poly.pdbx_seq_one_letter_code
_entity_poly.pdbx_strand_id
1 'polypeptide(L)'
;MPTGRILSDCELGDDSAPGLEIASDLREAERAISQARERCLCRLSSEVFAPLDQRLHSHEQVREAIRQRQRLAKFATSARLDVAMLRKGEVSETGLRSLSGLGGPLEEAEARLKGDMQRASELDEQVLLQLTQLQETSIDCIKAPWAALVQIQSEYFMAQQVAWAPLGEAFDDYGGLQSVRVT
;
A
#
# COMPACT_ATOMS: atom_id res chain seq x y z
N MET A 1 -21.39 12.27 -5.78
CA MET A 1 -20.83 13.59 -5.43
C MET A 1 -20.62 14.35 -6.74
N PRO A 2 -21.44 15.35 -7.08
CA PRO A 2 -21.24 16.11 -8.31
C PRO A 2 -20.18 17.19 -8.05
N THR A 3 -18.97 16.99 -8.58
CA THR A 3 -17.92 18.01 -8.59
C THR A 3 -17.87 18.68 -9.97
N GLY A 4 -18.03 20.00 -10.00
CA GLY A 4 -17.45 20.82 -11.07
C GLY A 4 -18.36 21.25 -12.22
N ARG A 5 -19.62 21.63 -11.98
CA ARG A 5 -20.33 22.57 -12.87
C ARG A 5 -20.59 23.85 -12.08
N ILE A 6 -19.60 24.74 -12.02
CA ILE A 6 -19.80 26.09 -11.45
C ILE A 6 -19.76 27.17 -12.55
N LEU A 7 -19.21 26.90 -13.74
CA LEU A 7 -18.97 27.94 -14.75
C LEU A 7 -19.51 27.64 -16.16
N SER A 8 -20.37 26.63 -16.32
CA SER A 8 -21.01 26.35 -17.63
C SER A 8 -21.96 27.46 -18.08
N ASP A 9 -22.52 28.22 -17.13
CA ASP A 9 -23.68 29.09 -17.38
C ASP A 9 -23.38 30.57 -17.08
N CYS A 10 -22.11 30.93 -16.87
CA CYS A 10 -21.72 32.34 -16.88
C CYS A 10 -21.56 32.76 -18.33
N GLU A 11 -22.46 33.60 -18.84
CA GLU A 11 -22.23 34.40 -20.04
C GLU A 11 -20.96 35.24 -19.81
N LEU A 12 -19.83 34.67 -20.23
CA LEU A 12 -18.50 35.25 -20.05
C LEU A 12 -18.29 36.33 -21.12
N GLY A 13 -18.66 37.56 -20.79
CA GLY A 13 -18.15 38.76 -21.46
C GLY A 13 -19.25 39.67 -21.98
N ASP A 14 -19.05 40.97 -21.77
CA ASP A 14 -19.82 42.07 -22.35
C ASP A 14 -19.57 42.22 -23.88
N ASP A 15 -19.30 41.11 -24.60
CA ASP A 15 -18.73 41.02 -25.96
C ASP A 15 -17.51 41.94 -26.25
N SER A 16 -16.96 42.54 -25.20
CA SER A 16 -15.82 43.45 -25.29
C SER A 16 -14.54 42.64 -25.46
N ALA A 17 -13.62 43.16 -26.27
CA ALA A 17 -12.29 42.57 -26.47
C ALA A 17 -11.60 42.11 -25.16
N PRO A 18 -11.53 42.93 -24.08
CA PRO A 18 -10.93 42.49 -22.82
C PRO A 18 -11.75 41.40 -22.08
N GLY A 19 -13.09 41.40 -22.21
CA GLY A 19 -13.92 40.34 -21.64
C GLY A 19 -13.70 38.99 -22.30
N LEU A 20 -13.47 38.98 -23.62
CA LEU A 20 -13.15 37.77 -24.39
C LEU A 20 -11.76 37.21 -24.05
N GLU A 21 -10.77 38.08 -23.80
CA GLU A 21 -9.43 37.70 -23.35
C GLU A 21 -9.47 37.07 -21.94
N ILE A 22 -10.15 37.69 -20.98
CA ILE A 22 -10.33 37.12 -19.64
C ILE A 22 -11.07 35.76 -19.71
N ALA A 23 -12.09 35.63 -20.57
CA ALA A 23 -12.81 34.38 -20.77
C ALA A 23 -11.97 33.28 -21.44
N SER A 24 -11.00 33.67 -22.27
CA SER A 24 -9.98 32.78 -22.84
C SER A 24 -9.07 32.25 -21.73
N ASP A 25 -8.51 33.16 -20.94
CA ASP A 25 -7.53 32.87 -19.90
C ASP A 25 -8.15 32.02 -18.78
N LEU A 26 -9.42 32.26 -18.44
CA LEU A 26 -10.17 31.44 -17.48
C LEU A 26 -10.29 29.98 -17.96
N ARG A 27 -10.58 29.77 -19.24
CA ARG A 27 -10.68 28.43 -19.82
C ARG A 27 -9.33 27.74 -19.94
N GLU A 28 -8.25 28.48 -20.11
CA GLU A 28 -6.89 27.94 -20.11
C GLU A 28 -6.46 27.56 -18.69
N ALA A 29 -6.69 28.43 -17.72
CA ALA A 29 -6.43 28.16 -16.30
C ALA A 29 -7.22 26.94 -15.81
N GLU A 30 -8.52 26.84 -16.13
CA GLU A 30 -9.35 25.68 -15.77
C GLU A 30 -8.79 24.38 -16.33
N ARG A 31 -8.35 24.38 -17.60
CA ARG A 31 -7.71 23.22 -18.24
C ARG A 31 -6.39 22.86 -17.56
N ALA A 32 -5.53 23.84 -17.29
CA ALA A 32 -4.24 23.62 -16.63
C ALA A 32 -4.41 23.05 -15.21
N ILE A 33 -5.38 23.58 -14.43
CA ILE A 33 -5.69 23.10 -13.08
C ILE A 33 -6.26 21.68 -13.12
N SER A 34 -7.16 21.41 -14.07
CA SER A 34 -7.74 20.08 -14.27
C SER A 34 -6.65 19.04 -14.55
N GLN A 35 -5.71 19.35 -15.45
CA GLN A 35 -4.57 18.50 -15.76
C GLN A 35 -3.60 18.35 -14.57
N ALA A 36 -3.34 19.43 -13.83
CA ALA A 36 -2.51 19.37 -12.62
C ALA A 36 -3.16 18.47 -11.54
N ARG A 37 -4.48 18.53 -11.41
CA ARG A 37 -5.25 17.69 -10.48
C ARG A 37 -5.21 16.22 -10.87
N GLU A 38 -5.40 15.90 -12.14
CA GLU A 38 -5.28 14.52 -12.63
C GLU A 38 -3.88 13.95 -12.36
N ARG A 39 -2.83 14.71 -12.70
CA ARG A 39 -1.44 14.32 -12.39
C ARG A 39 -1.22 14.11 -10.90
N CYS A 40 -1.70 15.02 -10.06
CA CYS A 40 -1.62 14.91 -8.60
C CYS A 40 -2.27 13.62 -8.10
N LEU A 41 -3.49 13.30 -8.56
CA LEU A 41 -4.21 12.08 -8.17
C LEU A 41 -3.49 10.80 -8.62
N CYS A 42 -2.97 10.76 -9.84
CA CYS A 42 -2.19 9.63 -10.35
C CYS A 42 -0.89 9.41 -9.57
N ARG A 43 -0.21 10.48 -9.17
CA ARG A 43 1.00 10.39 -8.36
C ARG A 43 0.71 9.98 -6.93
N LEU A 44 -0.35 10.51 -6.32
CA LEU A 44 -0.78 10.08 -4.97
C LEU A 44 -1.09 8.58 -4.93
N SER A 45 -1.78 8.05 -5.94
CA SER A 45 -2.09 6.62 -5.97
C SER A 45 -0.85 5.75 -6.11
N SER A 46 0.08 6.12 -6.99
CA SER A 46 1.25 5.30 -7.31
C SER A 46 2.43 5.48 -6.34
N GLU A 47 2.67 6.68 -5.84
CA GLU A 47 3.86 7.01 -5.04
C GLU A 47 3.58 7.06 -3.53
N VAL A 48 2.31 7.20 -3.12
CA VAL A 48 1.93 7.27 -1.70
C VAL A 48 1.07 6.08 -1.29
N PHE A 49 -0.07 5.86 -1.94
CA PHE A 49 -0.99 4.80 -1.51
C PHE A 49 -0.48 3.39 -1.84
N ALA A 50 -0.05 3.13 -3.08
CA ALA A 50 0.41 1.80 -3.47
C ALA A 50 1.59 1.28 -2.61
N PRO A 51 2.63 2.08 -2.28
CA PRO A 51 3.70 1.63 -1.39
C PRO A 51 3.23 1.32 0.03
N LEU A 52 2.28 2.12 0.57
CA LEU A 52 1.69 1.87 1.89
C LEU A 52 0.85 0.59 1.90
N ASP A 53 0.03 0.37 0.87
CA ASP A 53 -0.77 -0.83 0.72
C ASP A 53 0.10 -2.09 0.57
N GLN A 54 1.16 -2.00 -0.24
CA GLN A 54 2.15 -3.08 -0.36
C GLN A 54 2.78 -3.40 1.00
N ARG A 55 3.11 -2.38 1.80
CA ARG A 55 3.69 -2.57 3.12
C ARG A 55 2.71 -3.26 4.07
N LEU A 56 1.45 -2.83 4.09
CA LEU A 56 0.40 -3.47 4.89
C LEU A 56 0.20 -4.94 4.49
N HIS A 57 0.24 -5.22 3.19
CA HIS A 57 0.16 -6.58 2.67
C HIS A 57 1.32 -7.46 3.17
N SER A 58 2.56 -6.98 3.09
CA SER A 58 3.72 -7.71 3.63
C SER A 58 3.60 -7.99 5.13
N HIS A 59 3.06 -7.05 5.92
CA HIS A 59 2.80 -7.27 7.34
C HIS A 59 1.69 -8.30 7.61
N GLU A 60 0.66 -8.42 6.76
CA GLU A 60 -0.33 -9.51 6.87
C GLU A 60 0.28 -10.87 6.54
N GLN A 61 1.12 -10.95 5.49
CA GLN A 61 1.80 -12.19 5.14
C GLN A 61 2.64 -12.74 6.30
N VAL A 62 3.42 -11.86 6.97
CA VAL A 62 4.20 -12.25 8.16
C VAL A 62 3.31 -12.68 9.31
N ARG A 63 2.20 -11.98 9.56
CA ARG A 63 1.24 -12.37 10.60
C ARG A 63 0.65 -13.74 10.31
N GLU A 64 0.32 -14.05 9.07
CA GLU A 64 -0.19 -15.37 8.70
C GLU A 64 0.87 -16.46 8.85
N ALA A 65 2.11 -16.20 8.43
CA ALA A 65 3.22 -17.15 8.63
C ALA A 65 3.46 -17.45 10.12
N ILE A 66 3.39 -16.44 11.00
CA ILE A 66 3.47 -16.62 12.45
C ILE A 66 2.29 -17.48 12.98
N ARG A 67 1.06 -17.24 12.51
CA ARG A 67 -0.10 -18.08 12.89
C ARG A 67 0.08 -19.53 12.44
N GLN A 68 0.59 -19.75 11.24
CA GLN A 68 0.88 -21.09 10.71
C GLN A 68 1.96 -21.79 11.54
N ARG A 69 3.05 -21.09 11.89
CA ARG A 69 4.07 -21.57 12.81
C ARG A 69 3.47 -22.01 14.16
N GLN A 70 2.60 -21.18 14.74
CA GLN A 70 1.93 -21.52 16.01
C GLN A 70 1.05 -22.76 15.89
N ARG A 71 0.37 -22.97 14.76
CA ARG A 71 -0.40 -24.19 14.50
C ARG A 71 0.51 -25.41 14.41
N LEU A 72 1.61 -25.32 13.66
CA LEU A 72 2.59 -26.40 13.54
C LEU A 72 3.25 -26.74 14.87
N ALA A 73 3.55 -25.75 15.71
CA ALA A 73 4.07 -25.99 17.05
C ALA A 73 3.13 -26.87 17.88
N LYS A 74 1.81 -26.64 17.79
CA LYS A 74 0.80 -27.46 18.46
C LYS A 74 0.76 -28.89 17.89
N PHE A 75 0.80 -29.05 16.57
CA PHE A 75 0.86 -30.38 15.94
C PHE A 75 2.12 -31.14 16.32
N ALA A 76 3.29 -30.48 16.30
CA ALA A 76 4.55 -31.06 16.72
C ALA A 76 4.53 -31.49 18.20
N THR A 77 3.89 -30.72 19.09
CA THR A 77 3.72 -31.16 20.49
C THR A 77 2.87 -32.42 20.61
N SER A 78 1.79 -32.53 19.83
CA SER A 78 0.95 -33.75 19.80
C SER A 78 1.73 -34.94 19.24
N ALA A 79 2.39 -34.78 18.09
CA ALA A 79 3.18 -35.83 17.46
C ALA A 79 4.32 -36.34 18.37
N ARG A 80 4.95 -35.45 19.15
CA ARG A 80 5.93 -35.84 20.18
C ARG A 80 5.33 -36.70 21.29
N LEU A 81 4.11 -36.37 21.74
CA LEU A 81 3.41 -37.17 22.73
C LEU A 81 3.03 -38.55 22.17
N ASP A 82 2.57 -38.62 20.91
CA ASP A 82 2.22 -39.88 20.25
C ASP A 82 3.45 -40.80 20.11
N VAL A 83 4.59 -40.26 19.66
CA VAL A 83 5.85 -41.01 19.62
C VAL A 83 6.28 -41.46 21.01
N ALA A 84 6.17 -40.61 22.04
CA ALA A 84 6.52 -40.97 23.41
C ALA A 84 5.62 -42.09 23.97
N MET A 85 4.32 -42.05 23.67
CA MET A 85 3.35 -43.08 24.06
C MET A 85 3.62 -44.41 23.34
N LEU A 86 3.89 -44.39 22.04
CA LEU A 86 4.21 -45.58 21.26
C LEU A 86 5.53 -46.23 21.71
N ARG A 87 6.56 -45.42 21.99
CA ARG A 87 7.82 -45.93 22.57
C ARG A 87 7.62 -46.57 23.94
N LYS A 88 6.74 -46.01 24.78
CA LYS A 88 6.41 -46.59 26.09
C LYS A 88 5.61 -47.89 25.95
N GLY A 89 4.69 -47.97 24.99
CA GLY A 89 3.90 -49.15 24.68
C GLY A 89 4.73 -50.31 24.14
N GLU A 90 5.66 -50.05 23.22
CA GLU A 90 6.63 -51.05 22.73
C GLU A 90 7.48 -51.65 23.87
N VAL A 91 7.89 -50.82 24.84
CA VAL A 91 8.67 -51.27 26.00
C VAL A 91 7.83 -52.10 26.97
N SER A 92 6.50 -51.94 26.98
CA SER A 92 5.63 -52.54 28.00
C SER A 92 4.90 -53.82 27.57
N GLU A 93 4.76 -54.09 26.26
CA GLU A 93 3.90 -55.22 25.82
C GLU A 93 4.62 -56.41 25.16
N THR A 94 5.78 -56.31 24.48
CA THR A 94 6.38 -57.54 23.88
C THR A 94 7.89 -57.46 23.60
N GLY A 95 8.66 -58.40 24.17
CA GLY A 95 10.00 -58.77 23.70
C GLY A 95 10.01 -59.53 22.36
N LEU A 96 8.96 -59.38 21.54
CA LEU A 96 8.79 -60.04 20.26
C LEU A 96 8.52 -58.96 19.20
N ARG A 97 9.58 -58.57 18.49
CA ARG A 97 9.49 -57.71 17.30
C ARG A 97 8.49 -58.30 16.31
N SER A 98 7.46 -57.54 15.97
CA SER A 98 6.56 -57.84 14.86
C SER A 98 7.37 -57.88 13.55
N LEU A 99 7.43 -59.05 12.92
CA LEU A 99 8.14 -59.33 11.66
C LEU A 99 7.32 -58.93 10.41
N SER A 100 6.47 -57.91 10.52
CA SER A 100 5.76 -57.34 9.37
C SER A 100 6.71 -56.39 8.64
N GLY A 101 7.13 -56.74 7.42
CA GLY A 101 8.03 -55.95 6.55
C GLY A 101 7.47 -54.65 6.00
N LEU A 102 6.52 -54.03 6.70
CA LEU A 102 5.98 -52.69 6.48
C LEU A 102 6.16 -51.95 7.80
N GLY A 103 6.86 -50.80 7.77
CA GLY A 103 7.30 -50.06 8.95
C GLY A 103 6.24 -49.97 10.04
N GLY A 104 6.64 -50.19 11.29
CA GLY A 104 5.71 -50.23 12.42
C GLY A 104 5.05 -48.86 12.68
N PRO A 105 3.94 -48.82 13.46
CA PRO A 105 3.25 -47.58 13.80
C PRO A 105 4.14 -46.53 14.47
N LEU A 106 5.21 -46.96 15.15
CA LEU A 106 6.24 -46.05 15.68
C LEU A 106 7.05 -45.38 14.56
N GLU A 107 7.49 -46.14 13.56
CA GLU A 107 8.32 -45.63 12.46
C GLU A 107 7.54 -44.61 11.59
N GLU A 108 6.24 -44.87 11.36
CA GLU A 108 5.34 -43.91 10.71
C GLU A 108 5.16 -42.63 11.54
N ALA A 109 4.99 -42.74 12.87
CA ALA A 109 4.84 -41.59 13.76
C ALA A 109 6.13 -40.76 13.83
N GLU A 110 7.29 -41.40 13.84
CA GLU A 110 8.60 -40.73 13.81
C GLU A 110 8.84 -40.03 12.46
N ALA A 111 8.47 -40.66 11.34
CA ALA A 111 8.56 -40.05 10.01
C ALA A 111 7.66 -38.80 9.91
N ARG A 112 6.43 -38.86 10.42
CA ARG A 112 5.51 -37.71 10.49
C ARG A 112 6.07 -36.58 11.35
N LEU A 113 6.55 -36.90 12.55
CA LEU A 113 7.17 -35.93 13.44
C LEU A 113 8.38 -35.24 12.77
N LYS A 114 9.23 -36.00 12.09
CA LYS A 114 10.39 -35.45 11.37
C LYS A 114 9.96 -34.51 10.24
N GLY A 115 8.94 -34.90 9.44
CA GLY A 115 8.39 -34.05 8.39
C GLY A 115 7.78 -32.76 8.92
N ASP A 116 7.01 -32.83 10.00
CA ASP A 116 6.40 -31.66 10.64
C ASP A 116 7.46 -30.72 11.25
N MET A 117 8.52 -31.29 11.85
CA MET A 117 9.63 -30.50 12.39
C MET A 117 10.43 -29.80 11.29
N GLN A 118 10.65 -30.47 10.14
CA GLN A 118 11.31 -29.85 9.00
C GLN A 118 10.49 -28.69 8.45
N ARG A 119 9.18 -28.90 8.24
CA ARG A 119 8.27 -27.85 7.78
C ARG A 119 8.20 -26.66 8.74
N ALA A 120 8.26 -26.92 10.05
CA ALA A 120 8.33 -25.87 11.06
C ALA A 120 9.64 -25.08 10.96
N SER A 121 10.78 -25.74 10.75
CA SER A 121 12.07 -25.04 10.57
C SER A 121 12.11 -24.16 9.33
N GLU A 122 11.54 -24.62 8.21
CA GLU A 122 11.44 -23.84 6.96
C GLU A 122 10.58 -22.58 7.16
N LEU A 123 9.47 -22.69 7.88
CA LEU A 123 8.62 -21.54 8.23
C LEU A 123 9.29 -20.58 9.21
N ASP A 124 10.07 -21.09 10.16
CA ASP A 124 10.83 -20.26 11.10
C ASP A 124 11.87 -19.42 10.36
N GLU A 125 12.60 -20.04 9.43
CA GLU A 125 13.56 -19.34 8.57
C GLU A 125 12.87 -18.29 7.70
N GLN A 126 11.75 -18.65 7.07
CA GLN A 126 10.96 -17.72 6.25
C GLN A 126 10.46 -16.51 7.05
N VAL A 127 9.92 -16.74 8.25
CA VAL A 127 9.43 -15.66 9.12
C VAL A 127 10.57 -14.75 9.56
N LEU A 128 11.72 -15.31 9.95
CA LEU A 128 12.88 -14.52 10.34
C LEU A 128 13.36 -13.64 9.19
N LEU A 129 13.49 -14.21 7.99
CA LEU A 129 13.93 -13.50 6.79
C LEU A 129 12.96 -12.37 6.41
N GLN A 130 11.65 -12.60 6.50
CA GLN A 130 10.66 -11.57 6.24
C GLN A 130 10.70 -10.45 7.30
N LEU A 131 10.89 -10.80 8.58
CA LEU A 131 10.99 -9.81 9.66
C LEU A 131 12.24 -8.93 9.53
N THR A 132 13.39 -9.51 9.18
CA THR A 132 14.63 -8.73 8.95
C THR A 132 14.48 -7.80 7.75
N GLN A 133 13.89 -8.27 6.64
CA GLN A 133 13.61 -7.42 5.48
C GLN A 133 12.65 -6.27 5.81
N LEU A 134 11.61 -6.53 6.60
CA LEU A 134 10.70 -5.48 7.06
C LEU A 134 11.41 -4.47 7.95
N GLN A 135 12.35 -4.92 8.79
CA GLN A 135 13.14 -4.05 9.66
C GLN A 135 14.08 -3.16 8.83
N GLU A 136 14.82 -3.74 7.89
CA GLU A 136 15.77 -3.03 7.03
C GLU A 136 15.11 -1.89 6.25
N THR A 137 13.90 -2.13 5.74
CA THR A 137 13.18 -1.14 4.93
C THR A 137 12.19 -0.27 5.73
N SER A 138 12.10 -0.45 7.04
CA SER A 138 11.06 0.17 7.88
C SER A 138 11.02 1.70 7.80
N ILE A 139 12.19 2.33 7.82
CA ILE A 139 12.33 3.78 7.81
C ILE A 139 11.99 4.33 6.42
N ASP A 140 12.54 3.72 5.37
CA ASP A 140 12.40 4.22 4.00
C ASP A 140 10.98 4.02 3.47
N CYS A 141 10.31 2.93 3.87
CA CYS A 141 8.88 2.71 3.57
C CYS A 141 7.96 3.80 4.12
N ILE A 142 8.38 4.57 5.11
CA ILE A 142 7.63 5.71 5.64
C ILE A 142 8.14 7.00 5.00
N LYS A 143 9.46 7.23 5.02
CA LYS A 143 10.05 8.47 4.54
C LYS A 143 9.74 8.73 3.06
N ALA A 144 9.82 7.72 2.21
CA ALA A 144 9.62 7.91 0.77
C ALA A 144 8.19 8.35 0.42
N PRO A 145 7.11 7.68 0.89
CA PRO A 145 5.75 8.17 0.67
C PRO A 145 5.48 9.57 1.22
N TRP A 146 6.05 9.91 2.39
CA TRP A 146 5.89 11.26 2.97
C TRP A 146 6.61 12.33 2.15
N ALA A 147 7.84 12.06 1.70
CA ALA A 147 8.57 12.97 0.83
C ALA A 147 7.83 13.16 -0.50
N ALA A 148 7.34 12.07 -1.10
CA ALA A 148 6.53 12.12 -2.31
C ALA A 148 5.26 12.95 -2.11
N LEU A 149 4.54 12.76 -0.99
CA LEU A 149 3.34 13.53 -0.68
C LEU A 149 3.61 15.04 -0.66
N VAL A 150 4.66 15.48 0.05
CA VAL A 150 5.04 16.90 0.14
C VAL A 150 5.40 17.45 -1.23
N GLN A 151 6.16 16.68 -2.02
CA GLN A 151 6.55 17.08 -3.37
C GLN A 151 5.34 17.17 -4.31
N ILE A 152 4.43 16.21 -4.28
CA ILE A 152 3.21 16.23 -5.10
C ILE A 152 2.34 17.44 -4.74
N GLN A 153 2.21 17.74 -3.44
CA GLN A 153 1.45 18.90 -2.98
C GLN A 153 2.09 20.20 -3.43
N SER A 154 3.41 20.35 -3.29
CA SER A 154 4.10 21.58 -3.71
C SER A 154 3.98 21.80 -5.21
N GLU A 155 4.18 20.76 -6.02
CA GLU A 155 4.02 20.83 -7.48
C GLU A 155 2.58 21.21 -7.88
N TYR A 156 1.58 20.64 -7.21
CA TYR A 156 0.18 20.97 -7.47
C TYR A 156 -0.15 22.42 -7.14
N PHE A 157 0.27 22.93 -5.98
CA PHE A 157 0.03 24.32 -5.61
C PHE A 157 0.80 25.31 -6.49
N MET A 158 2.03 24.98 -6.88
CA MET A 158 2.78 25.78 -7.86
C MET A 158 2.07 25.82 -9.21
N ALA A 159 1.54 24.69 -9.69
CA ALA A 159 0.77 24.64 -10.93
C ALA A 159 -0.51 25.48 -10.84
N GLN A 160 -1.20 25.47 -9.69
CA GLN A 160 -2.34 26.36 -9.46
C GLN A 160 -1.92 27.83 -9.48
N GLN A 161 -0.84 28.20 -8.77
CA GLN A 161 -0.36 29.58 -8.74
C GLN A 161 -0.03 30.09 -10.15
N VAL A 162 0.68 29.29 -10.95
CA VAL A 162 1.00 29.64 -12.35
C VAL A 162 -0.26 29.77 -13.20
N ALA A 163 -1.26 28.92 -13.00
CA ALA A 163 -2.52 28.99 -13.75
C ALA A 163 -3.35 30.23 -13.39
N TRP A 164 -3.32 30.67 -12.12
CA TRP A 164 -4.11 31.83 -11.66
C TRP A 164 -3.39 33.18 -11.80
N ALA A 165 -2.06 33.20 -11.90
CA ALA A 165 -1.29 34.46 -11.96
C ALA A 165 -1.70 35.38 -13.12
N PRO A 166 -1.87 34.90 -14.37
CA PRO A 166 -2.29 35.75 -15.49
C PRO A 166 -3.68 36.34 -15.30
N LEU A 167 -4.57 35.62 -14.62
CA LEU A 167 -5.93 36.10 -14.32
C LEU A 167 -5.91 37.24 -13.32
N GLY A 168 -5.04 37.17 -12.31
CA GLY A 168 -4.84 38.28 -11.36
C GLY A 168 -4.42 39.56 -12.08
N GLU A 169 -3.42 39.45 -12.97
CA GLU A 169 -2.94 40.57 -13.79
C GLU A 169 -4.05 41.12 -14.71
N ALA A 170 -4.79 40.24 -15.40
CA ALA A 170 -5.88 40.64 -16.30
C ALA A 170 -7.05 41.33 -15.56
N PHE A 171 -7.38 40.89 -14.34
CA PHE A 171 -8.42 41.56 -13.54
C PHE A 171 -7.97 42.92 -12.99
N ASP A 172 -6.70 43.06 -12.60
CA ASP A 172 -6.13 44.33 -12.15
C ASP A 172 -6.11 45.37 -13.29
N ASP A 173 -5.69 44.94 -14.49
CA ASP A 173 -5.69 45.79 -15.69
C ASP A 173 -7.11 46.22 -16.09
N TYR A 174 -8.09 45.30 -16.02
CA TYR A 174 -9.48 45.62 -16.31
C TYR A 174 -10.09 46.58 -15.27
N GLY A 175 -9.78 46.41 -13.99
CA GLY A 175 -10.19 47.33 -12.91
C GLY A 175 -9.59 48.72 -13.07
N GLY A 176 -8.33 48.82 -13.50
CA GLY A 176 -7.67 50.08 -13.83
C GLY A 176 -8.28 50.78 -15.05
N LEU A 177 -8.64 50.03 -16.09
CA LEU A 177 -9.31 50.57 -17.28
C LEU A 177 -10.72 51.12 -16.97
N GLN A 178 -11.45 50.50 -16.03
CA GLN A 178 -12.74 51.02 -15.58
C GLN A 178 -12.60 52.29 -14.74
N SER A 179 -11.57 52.42 -13.90
CA SER A 179 -11.38 53.63 -13.09
C SER A 179 -11.02 54.87 -13.92
N VAL A 180 -10.31 54.67 -15.05
CA VAL A 180 -9.91 55.75 -15.97
C VAL A 180 -11.08 56.25 -16.84
N ARG A 181 -12.10 55.42 -17.10
CA ARG A 181 -13.29 55.83 -17.88
C ARG A 181 -14.31 56.66 -17.09
N VAL A 182 -14.20 56.71 -15.76
CA VAL A 182 -15.16 57.39 -14.86
C VAL A 182 -14.68 58.80 -14.44
N THR A 183 -13.49 59.22 -14.88
CA THR A 183 -12.94 60.58 -14.69
C THR A 183 -12.93 61.37 -15.98
#